data_AF-A0A165ZTK6-F1
#
_entry.id   AF-A0A165ZTK6-F1
#
_cell.length_a   1.000
_cell.length_b   1.000
_cell.length_c   1.000
_cell.angle_alpha   90.00
_cell.angle_beta   90.00
_cell.angle_gamma   90.00
#
_symmetry.space_group_name_H-M   'P 1'
#
loop_
_entity.id
_entity.type
_entity.pdbx_description
1 polymer ?
#
loop_
_entity_poly.entity_id
_entity_poly.type
_entity_poly.pdbx_seq_one_letter_code
_entity_poly.pdbx_strand_id
1 'polypeptide(L)'
;MDFAEKQRGVFQRMIVGALVTAIVLLFGALLNPFGFAADWNASERLWVAAVSLLSPALLLMISIGRLAMRRFYHADDIDGGGLTHGSEEAKMLQSILQNTLEQGVLAGFIYIVWAAVMPGSTMSVPLLAALLFALGRILFFASYEKGAPWRGTGFALTFYPSILMLVVVLITLMAGL
;
A
#
# COMPACT_ATOMS: atom_id res chain seq x y z
N MET A 1 -6.68 8.46 25.99
CA MET A 1 -6.40 9.51 24.99
C MET A 1 -7.69 10.18 24.60
N ASP A 2 -7.72 11.50 24.77
CA ASP A 2 -8.74 12.39 24.21
C ASP A 2 -8.68 12.35 22.66
N PHE A 3 -9.79 12.70 22.01
CA PHE A 3 -9.91 12.83 20.56
C PHE A 3 -8.81 13.72 19.96
N ALA A 4 -8.53 14.89 20.54
CA ALA A 4 -7.50 15.80 20.02
C ALA A 4 -6.09 15.16 20.05
N GLU A 5 -5.77 14.40 21.11
CA GLU A 5 -4.51 13.66 21.21
C GLU A 5 -4.41 12.58 20.14
N LYS A 6 -5.51 11.85 19.88
CA LYS A 6 -5.55 10.84 18.81
C LYS A 6 -5.33 11.47 17.45
N GLN A 7 -5.99 12.59 17.16
CA GLN A 7 -5.81 13.32 15.90
C GLN A 7 -4.37 13.78 15.71
N ARG A 8 -3.76 14.38 16.75
CA ARG A 8 -2.37 14.82 16.71
C ARG A 8 -1.42 13.65 16.44
N GLY A 9 -1.63 12.52 17.11
CA GLY A 9 -0.82 11.32 16.90
C GLY A 9 -0.94 10.77 15.47
N VAL A 10 -2.15 10.69 14.92
CA VAL A 10 -2.38 10.28 13.53
C VAL A 10 -1.68 11.24 12.55
N PHE A 11 -1.87 12.54 12.74
CA PHE A 11 -1.27 13.57 11.88
C PHE A 11 0.26 13.50 11.87
N GLN A 12 0.88 13.30 13.03
CA GLN A 12 2.33 13.12 13.13
C GLN A 12 2.83 11.91 12.34
N ARG A 13 2.14 10.76 12.44
CA ARG A 13 2.50 9.56 11.66
C ARG A 13 2.29 9.75 10.16
N MET A 14 1.26 10.50 9.77
CA MET A 14 1.02 10.88 8.38
C MET A 14 2.16 11.71 7.80
N ILE A 15 2.62 12.75 8.52
CA ILE A 15 3.77 13.57 8.09
C ILE A 15 5.01 12.70 7.93
N VAL A 16 5.34 11.89 8.94
CA VAL A 16 6.53 11.03 8.88
C VAL A 16 6.45 10.07 7.70
N GLY A 17 5.30 9.43 7.46
CA GLY A 17 5.11 8.53 6.32
C GLY A 17 5.22 9.23 4.97
N ALA A 18 4.71 10.46 4.84
CA ALA A 18 4.84 11.26 3.63
C ALA A 18 6.30 11.64 3.35
N LEU A 19 7.04 12.07 4.38
CA LEU A 19 8.48 12.40 4.25
C LEU A 19 9.31 11.18 3.87
N VAL A 20 9.13 10.05 4.56
CA VAL A 20 9.82 8.79 4.23
C VAL A 20 9.54 8.39 2.79
N THR A 21 8.28 8.48 2.37
CA THR A 21 7.89 8.16 0.99
C THR A 21 8.58 9.10 0.01
N ALA A 22 8.51 10.41 0.20
CA ALA A 22 9.13 11.37 -0.71
C ALA A 22 10.63 11.11 -0.87
N ILE A 23 11.34 10.84 0.23
CA ILE A 23 12.77 10.50 0.21
C ILE A 23 13.02 9.21 -0.59
N VAL A 24 12.26 8.15 -0.32
CA VAL A 24 12.45 6.85 -0.98
C VAL A 24 12.11 6.92 -2.47
N LEU A 25 11.04 7.62 -2.86
CA LEU A 25 10.68 7.75 -4.28
C LEU A 25 11.67 8.64 -5.02
N LEU A 26 12.16 9.73 -4.42
CA LEU A 26 13.22 10.56 -5.00
C LEU A 26 14.52 9.76 -5.14
N PHE A 27 14.88 8.97 -4.13
CA PHE A 27 16.01 8.04 -4.21
C PHE A 27 15.85 7.07 -5.39
N GLY A 28 14.68 6.47 -5.55
CA GLY A 28 14.36 5.60 -6.68
C GLY A 28 14.45 6.29 -8.04
N ALA A 29 13.89 7.49 -8.15
CA ALA A 29 13.80 8.21 -9.41
C ALA A 29 15.14 8.83 -9.86
N LEU A 30 15.93 9.34 -8.92
CA LEU A 30 17.17 10.07 -9.22
C LEU A 30 18.40 9.16 -9.26
N LEU A 31 18.46 8.15 -8.38
CA LEU A 31 19.63 7.29 -8.25
C LEU A 31 19.45 5.91 -8.88
N ASN A 32 18.21 5.51 -9.18
CA ASN A 32 17.91 4.24 -9.83
C ASN A 32 18.70 3.06 -9.24
N PRO A 33 18.52 2.76 -7.94
CA PRO A 33 19.37 1.81 -7.19
C PRO A 33 19.41 0.40 -7.77
N PHE A 34 18.41 0.01 -8.57
CA PHE A 34 18.37 -1.30 -9.24
C PHE A 34 18.98 -1.29 -10.65
N GLY A 35 19.47 -0.14 -11.13
CA GLY A 35 20.23 -0.02 -12.36
C GLY A 35 19.43 -0.28 -13.64
N PHE A 36 18.13 0.02 -13.67
CA PHE A 36 17.30 -0.19 -14.85
C PHE A 36 17.67 0.77 -15.99
N ALA A 37 17.76 0.27 -17.22
CA ALA A 37 18.22 1.09 -18.33
C ALA A 37 17.15 2.12 -18.76
N ALA A 38 17.59 3.28 -19.24
CA ALA A 38 16.71 4.36 -19.63
C ALA A 38 15.89 4.03 -20.89
N ASP A 39 16.46 3.23 -21.78
CA ASP A 39 15.93 2.80 -23.07
C ASP A 39 15.08 1.52 -22.99
N TRP A 40 14.77 1.04 -21.78
CA TRP A 40 13.88 -0.10 -21.59
C TRP A 40 12.54 0.09 -22.29
N ASN A 41 12.19 -0.91 -23.10
CA ASN A 41 10.96 -0.94 -23.87
C ASN A 41 9.74 -1.19 -22.96
N ALA A 42 8.54 -1.16 -23.55
CA ALA A 42 7.29 -1.31 -22.79
C ALA A 42 7.19 -2.66 -22.05
N SER A 43 7.73 -3.75 -22.63
CA SER A 43 7.65 -5.08 -22.00
C SER A 43 8.53 -5.20 -20.75
N GLU A 44 9.72 -4.60 -20.78
CA GLU A 44 10.64 -4.58 -19.63
C GLU A 44 10.09 -3.73 -18.49
N ARG A 45 9.51 -2.56 -18.80
CA ARG A 45 8.83 -1.72 -17.80
C ARG A 45 7.60 -2.42 -17.22
N LEU A 46 6.83 -3.13 -18.04
CA LEU A 46 5.67 -3.91 -17.58
C LEU A 46 6.08 -5.06 -16.65
N TRP A 47 7.22 -5.70 -16.90
CA TRP A 47 7.77 -6.72 -16.01
C TRP A 47 8.01 -6.15 -14.60
N VAL A 48 8.55 -4.93 -14.48
CA VAL A 48 8.75 -4.28 -13.18
C VAL A 48 7.43 -4.02 -12.47
N ALA A 49 6.40 -3.55 -13.18
CA ALA A 49 5.07 -3.41 -12.60
C ALA A 49 4.51 -4.75 -12.12
N ALA A 50 4.66 -5.82 -12.91
CA ALA A 50 4.22 -7.16 -12.55
C ALA A 50 4.92 -7.70 -11.29
N VAL A 51 6.23 -7.52 -11.17
CA VAL A 51 6.98 -7.89 -9.96
C VAL A 51 6.54 -7.04 -8.76
N SER A 52 6.33 -5.74 -8.96
CA SER A 52 5.88 -4.83 -7.90
C SER A 52 4.48 -5.21 -7.36
N LEU A 53 3.61 -5.76 -8.21
CA LEU A 53 2.28 -6.25 -7.83
C LEU A 53 2.30 -7.47 -6.90
N LEU A 54 3.41 -8.21 -6.82
CA LEU A 54 3.52 -9.37 -5.91
C LEU A 54 3.34 -8.96 -4.44
N SER A 55 3.80 -7.76 -4.06
CA SER A 55 3.62 -7.23 -2.71
C SER A 55 2.14 -7.07 -2.33
N PRO A 56 1.32 -6.23 -3.01
CA PRO A 56 -0.09 -6.12 -2.67
C PRO A 56 -0.85 -7.44 -2.83
N ALA A 57 -0.52 -8.27 -3.83
CA ALA A 57 -1.15 -9.57 -4.02
C ALA A 57 -0.91 -10.51 -2.83
N LEU A 58 0.33 -10.63 -2.35
CA LEU A 58 0.68 -11.48 -1.21
C LEU A 58 0.00 -11.01 0.07
N LEU A 59 0.01 -9.70 0.35
CA LEU A 59 -0.58 -9.14 1.56
C LEU A 59 -2.11 -9.23 1.54
N LEU A 60 -2.73 -9.11 0.36
CA LEU A 60 -4.16 -9.35 0.18
C LEU A 60 -4.49 -10.82 0.41
N MET A 61 -3.73 -11.76 -0.17
CA MET A 61 -3.91 -13.20 0.07
C MET A 61 -3.82 -13.54 1.55
N ILE A 62 -2.83 -13.00 2.27
CA ILE A 62 -2.70 -13.18 3.74
C ILE A 62 -3.94 -12.64 4.46
N SER A 63 -4.44 -11.46 4.09
CA SER A 63 -5.61 -10.86 4.72
C SER A 63 -6.89 -11.69 4.49
N ILE A 64 -7.06 -12.22 3.27
CA ILE A 64 -8.15 -13.13 2.92
C ILE A 64 -8.04 -14.41 3.77
N GLY A 65 -6.87 -15.04 3.78
CA GLY A 65 -6.63 -16.28 4.53
C GLY A 65 -6.91 -16.13 6.02
N ARG A 66 -6.48 -15.03 6.65
CA ARG A 66 -6.75 -14.76 8.07
C ARG A 66 -8.25 -14.69 8.38
N LEU A 67 -9.02 -13.96 7.58
CA LEU A 67 -10.47 -13.86 7.77
C LEU A 67 -11.18 -15.18 7.46
N ALA A 68 -10.78 -15.88 6.39
CA ALA A 68 -11.35 -17.17 6.02
C ALA A 68 -11.16 -18.22 7.13
N MET A 69 -9.94 -18.31 7.68
CA MET A 69 -9.65 -19.19 8.82
C MET A 69 -10.50 -18.82 10.03
N ARG A 70 -10.66 -17.52 10.34
CA ARG A 70 -11.53 -17.09 11.44
C ARG A 70 -12.98 -17.57 11.25
N ARG A 71 -13.55 -17.37 10.06
CA ARG A 71 -14.92 -17.82 9.77
C ARG A 71 -15.07 -19.34 9.83
N PHE A 72 -14.06 -20.08 9.36
CA PHE A 72 -14.13 -21.54 9.33
C PHE A 72 -14.14 -22.18 10.72
N TYR A 73 -13.38 -21.65 11.68
CA TYR A 73 -13.24 -22.27 13.01
C TYR A 73 -14.20 -21.73 14.08
N HIS A 74 -15.00 -20.70 13.78
CA HIS A 74 -15.87 -20.07 14.77
C HIS A 74 -17.34 -20.08 14.31
N ALA A 75 -18.20 -20.73 15.09
CA ALA A 75 -19.62 -20.89 14.78
C ALA A 75 -20.33 -19.55 14.58
N ASP A 76 -19.99 -18.52 15.36
CA ASP A 76 -20.60 -17.18 15.24
C ASP A 76 -20.24 -16.47 13.92
N ASP A 77 -19.14 -16.90 13.27
CA ASP A 77 -18.54 -16.26 12.10
C ASP A 77 -18.73 -17.07 10.80
N ILE A 78 -19.20 -18.32 10.87
CA ILE A 78 -19.24 -19.27 9.75
C ILE A 78 -20.20 -18.85 8.64
N ASP A 79 -21.34 -18.26 9.00
CA ASP A 79 -22.35 -17.75 8.06
C ASP A 79 -21.92 -16.42 7.41
N GLY A 80 -20.80 -15.86 7.87
CA GLY A 80 -20.28 -14.57 7.40
C GLY A 80 -21.08 -13.36 7.92
N GLY A 81 -20.47 -12.18 7.78
CA GLY A 81 -21.03 -10.94 8.35
C GLY A 81 -22.27 -10.39 7.66
N GLY A 82 -22.83 -11.10 6.65
CA GLY A 82 -24.09 -10.74 5.99
C GLY A 82 -25.32 -11.37 6.63
N LEU A 83 -25.15 -12.43 7.41
CA LEU A 83 -26.24 -13.22 8.01
C LEU A 83 -26.21 -13.21 9.54
N THR A 84 -25.04 -12.99 10.15
CA THR A 84 -24.88 -12.85 11.59
C THR A 84 -24.21 -11.53 11.94
N HIS A 85 -24.30 -11.12 13.22
CA HIS A 85 -23.60 -9.94 13.71
C HIS A 85 -22.07 -10.06 13.62
N GLY A 86 -21.52 -11.28 13.52
CA GLY A 86 -20.10 -11.57 13.50
C GLY A 86 -19.37 -11.18 14.80
N SER A 87 -18.32 -11.92 15.15
CA SER A 87 -17.47 -11.59 16.29
C SER A 87 -16.70 -10.28 16.04
N GLU A 88 -16.33 -9.58 17.12
CA GLU A 88 -15.53 -8.34 17.04
C GLU A 88 -14.20 -8.56 16.31
N GLU A 89 -13.59 -9.73 16.46
CA GLU A 89 -12.37 -10.10 15.76
C GLU A 89 -12.61 -10.28 14.26
N ALA A 90 -13.72 -10.91 13.85
CA ALA A 90 -14.08 -11.03 12.44
C ALA A 90 -14.34 -9.66 11.80
N LYS A 91 -14.99 -8.73 12.52
CA LYS A 91 -15.19 -7.34 12.05
C LYS A 91 -13.86 -6.60 11.89
N MET A 92 -12.94 -6.79 12.84
CA MET A 92 -11.58 -6.24 12.75
C MET A 92 -10.83 -6.81 11.54
N LEU A 93 -10.80 -8.13 11.35
CA LEU A 93 -10.14 -8.77 10.22
C LEU A 93 -10.77 -8.35 8.88
N GLN A 94 -12.10 -8.21 8.82
CA GLN A 94 -12.80 -7.68 7.66
C GLN A 94 -12.38 -6.24 7.35
N SER A 95 -12.21 -5.40 8.37
CA SER A 95 -11.74 -4.02 8.20
C SER A 95 -10.29 -3.95 7.69
N ILE A 96 -9.42 -4.84 8.18
CA ILE A 96 -8.04 -4.98 7.71
C ILE A 96 -8.01 -5.45 6.26
N LEU A 97 -8.83 -6.45 5.92
CA LEU A 97 -8.96 -6.97 4.56
C LEU A 97 -9.44 -5.87 3.60
N GLN A 98 -10.52 -5.16 3.95
CA GLN A 98 -11.07 -4.07 3.15
C GLN A 98 -10.02 -2.99 2.89
N ASN A 99 -9.31 -2.54 3.93
CA ASN A 99 -8.27 -1.54 3.77
C ASN A 99 -7.11 -2.07 2.90
N THR A 100 -6.74 -3.34 3.04
CA THR A 100 -5.67 -3.93 2.22
C THR A 100 -6.08 -4.07 0.76
N LEU A 101 -7.36 -4.37 0.48
CA LEU A 101 -7.92 -4.37 -0.86
C LEU A 101 -7.89 -2.97 -1.48
N GLU A 102 -8.43 -1.97 -0.79
CA GLU A 102 -8.48 -0.57 -1.27
C GLU A 102 -7.06 -0.04 -1.58
N GLN A 103 -6.12 -0.23 -0.65
CA GLN A 103 -4.74 0.22 -0.85
C GLN A 103 -4.01 -0.60 -1.93
N GLY A 104 -4.25 -1.91 -1.98
CA GLY A 104 -3.63 -2.81 -2.95
C GLY A 104 -4.10 -2.55 -4.39
N VAL A 105 -5.40 -2.32 -4.59
CA VAL A 105 -5.97 -1.96 -5.89
C VAL A 105 -5.42 -0.61 -6.36
N LEU A 106 -5.41 0.40 -5.48
CA LEU A 106 -4.84 1.70 -5.81
C LEU A 106 -3.36 1.57 -6.19
N ALA A 107 -2.55 0.91 -5.37
CA ALA A 107 -1.13 0.69 -5.67
C ALA A 107 -0.94 -0.03 -7.02
N GLY A 108 -1.76 -1.05 -7.31
CA GLY A 108 -1.66 -1.79 -8.55
C GLY A 108 -1.94 -0.96 -9.80
N PHE A 109 -2.98 -0.13 -9.78
CA PHE A 109 -3.22 0.82 -10.88
C PHE A 109 -2.03 1.76 -11.08
N ILE A 110 -1.48 2.30 -9.98
CA ILE A 110 -0.37 3.25 -10.06
C ILE A 110 0.93 2.60 -10.55
N TYR A 111 1.23 1.36 -10.18
CA TYR A 111 2.43 0.66 -10.68
C TYR A 111 2.36 0.43 -12.19
N ILE A 112 1.19 0.02 -12.70
CA ILE A 112 0.96 -0.18 -14.14
C ILE A 112 1.07 1.15 -14.89
N VAL A 113 0.40 2.20 -14.39
CA VAL A 113 0.41 3.52 -15.00
C VAL A 113 1.83 4.13 -14.99
N TRP A 114 2.58 3.99 -13.90
CA TRP A 114 3.97 4.45 -13.83
C TRP A 114 4.83 3.75 -14.88
N ALA A 115 4.75 2.42 -15.00
CA ALA A 115 5.49 1.66 -15.99
C ALA A 115 5.13 2.04 -17.43
N ALA A 116 3.87 2.40 -17.69
CA ALA A 116 3.41 2.82 -19.01
C ALA A 116 3.94 4.22 -19.40
N VAL A 117 3.91 5.16 -18.47
CA VAL A 117 4.17 6.59 -18.75
C VAL A 117 5.63 6.99 -18.52
N MET A 118 6.24 6.51 -17.45
CA MET A 118 7.52 7.04 -16.98
C MET A 118 8.73 6.38 -17.66
N PRO A 119 9.88 7.09 -17.77
CA PRO A 119 11.10 6.56 -18.38
C PRO A 119 11.64 5.32 -17.66
N GLY A 120 12.36 4.46 -18.40
CA GLY A 120 12.95 3.22 -17.87
C GLY A 120 13.90 3.44 -16.68
N SER A 121 14.61 4.57 -16.65
CA SER A 121 15.50 4.96 -15.55
C SER A 121 14.77 5.16 -14.21
N THR A 122 13.46 5.34 -14.23
CA THR A 122 12.64 5.53 -13.01
C THR A 122 11.97 4.25 -12.52
N MET A 123 12.25 3.09 -13.14
CA MET A 123 11.60 1.82 -12.78
C MET A 123 11.97 1.30 -11.40
N SER A 124 12.97 1.89 -10.73
CA SER A 124 13.23 1.61 -9.32
C SER A 124 12.08 2.07 -8.40
N VAL A 125 11.29 3.04 -8.84
CA VAL A 125 10.20 3.64 -8.04
C VAL A 125 9.08 2.65 -7.71
N PRO A 126 8.45 1.93 -8.67
CA PRO A 126 7.44 0.91 -8.36
C PRO A 126 7.92 -0.19 -7.40
N LEU A 127 9.17 -0.65 -7.54
CA LEU A 127 9.72 -1.68 -6.64
C LEU A 127 9.91 -1.15 -5.22
N LEU A 128 10.46 0.04 -5.06
CA LEU A 128 10.59 0.66 -3.74
C LEU A 128 9.22 0.94 -3.11
N ALA A 129 8.24 1.39 -3.91
CA ALA A 129 6.87 1.56 -3.45
C ALA A 129 6.24 0.22 -3.01
N ALA A 130 6.51 -0.88 -3.73
CA ALA A 130 6.08 -2.22 -3.35
C ALA A 130 6.71 -2.70 -2.03
N LEU A 131 7.98 -2.37 -1.78
CA LEU A 131 8.65 -2.65 -0.51
C LEU A 131 8.06 -1.82 0.64
N LEU A 132 7.80 -0.52 0.41
CA LEU A 132 7.10 0.34 1.36
C LEU A 132 5.69 -0.17 1.64
N PHE A 133 4.99 -0.68 0.63
CA PHE A 133 3.67 -1.28 0.78
C PHE A 133 3.72 -2.49 1.72
N ALA A 134 4.66 -3.42 1.49
CA ALA A 134 4.83 -4.60 2.33
C ALA A 134 5.14 -4.21 3.79
N LEU A 135 6.12 -3.32 3.98
CA LEU A 135 6.48 -2.82 5.31
C LEU A 135 5.30 -2.12 5.99
N GLY A 136 4.58 -1.26 5.25
CA GLY A 136 3.41 -0.55 5.74
C GLY A 136 2.31 -1.50 6.18
N ARG A 137 2.02 -2.56 5.43
CA ARG A 137 1.05 -3.60 5.80
C ARG A 137 1.48 -4.38 7.05
N ILE A 138 2.75 -4.79 7.15
CA ILE A 138 3.27 -5.47 8.33
C ILE A 138 3.08 -4.59 9.58
N LEU A 139 3.46 -3.31 9.50
CA LEU A 139 3.28 -2.35 10.59
C LEU A 139 1.80 -2.12 10.92
N PHE A 140 0.95 -2.02 9.89
CA PHE A 140 -0.50 -1.83 10.07
C PHE A 140 -1.13 -3.03 10.79
N PHE A 141 -0.78 -4.26 10.41
CA PHE A 141 -1.29 -5.47 11.07
C PHE A 141 -0.83 -5.55 12.52
N ALA A 142 0.46 -5.31 12.78
CA ALA A 142 1.06 -5.42 14.13
C ALA A 142 0.58 -4.34 15.12
N SER A 143 -0.04 -3.27 14.63
CA SER A 143 -0.45 -2.12 15.44
C SER A 143 -1.95 -1.84 15.40
N TYR A 144 -2.74 -2.62 14.65
CA TYR A 144 -4.16 -2.35 14.43
C TYR A 144 -4.95 -2.25 15.73
N GLU A 145 -4.75 -3.22 16.64
CA GLU A 145 -5.43 -3.30 17.94
C GLU A 145 -5.01 -2.19 18.91
N LYS A 146 -3.83 -1.58 18.71
CA LYS A 146 -3.32 -0.51 19.56
C LYS A 146 -4.05 0.82 19.33
N GLY A 147 -4.87 0.92 18.29
CA GLY A 147 -5.70 2.07 17.99
C GLY A 147 -5.15 2.98 16.88
N ALA A 148 -5.94 3.99 16.53
CA ALA A 148 -5.75 4.79 15.31
C ALA A 148 -4.36 5.43 15.14
N PRO A 149 -3.73 6.04 16.16
CA PRO A 149 -2.41 6.65 16.01
C PRO A 149 -1.31 5.64 15.68
N TRP A 150 -1.42 4.42 16.21
CA TRP A 150 -0.39 3.38 16.06
C TRP A 150 -0.39 2.78 14.66
N ARG A 151 -1.58 2.51 14.12
CA ARG A 151 -1.74 2.03 12.74
C ARG A 151 -1.52 3.11 11.68
N GLY A 152 -1.50 4.38 12.06
CA GLY A 152 -1.32 5.53 11.16
C GLY A 152 -0.03 5.45 10.33
N THR A 153 1.08 4.98 10.91
CA THR A 153 2.34 4.80 10.17
C THR A 153 2.21 3.78 9.05
N GLY A 154 1.62 2.62 9.34
CA GLY A 154 1.44 1.55 8.37
C GLY A 154 0.50 1.97 7.22
N PHE A 155 -0.55 2.72 7.54
CA PHE A 155 -1.42 3.33 6.55
C PHE A 155 -0.66 4.33 5.66
N ALA A 156 0.10 5.23 6.27
CA ALA A 156 0.83 6.27 5.55
C ALA A 156 1.85 5.68 4.55
N LEU A 157 2.58 4.63 4.95
CA LEU A 157 3.57 3.97 4.09
C LEU A 157 2.98 3.18 2.92
N THR A 158 1.67 2.90 2.91
CA THR A 158 1.00 2.28 1.75
C THR A 158 0.26 3.28 0.90
N PHE A 159 -0.26 4.35 1.51
CA PHE A 159 -1.08 5.35 0.82
C PHE A 159 -0.23 6.41 0.10
N TYR A 160 0.74 7.00 0.79
CA TYR A 160 1.51 8.11 0.22
C TYR A 160 2.36 7.74 -0.99
N PRO A 161 2.97 6.54 -1.10
CA PRO A 161 3.69 6.18 -2.32
C PRO A 161 2.78 6.26 -3.54
N SER A 162 1.59 5.65 -3.46
CA SER A 162 0.61 5.67 -4.54
C SER A 162 0.15 7.08 -4.90
N ILE A 163 -0.12 7.93 -3.90
CA ILE A 163 -0.56 9.31 -4.13
C ILE A 163 0.54 10.15 -4.79
N LEU A 164 1.77 10.10 -4.28
CA LEU A 164 2.87 10.88 -4.84
C LEU A 164 3.21 10.40 -6.26
N MET A 165 3.23 9.09 -6.49
CA MET A 165 3.41 8.54 -7.83
C MET A 165 2.31 8.99 -8.80
N LEU A 166 1.04 8.95 -8.38
CA LEU A 166 -0.08 9.44 -9.19
C LEU A 166 0.08 10.93 -9.54
N VAL A 167 0.38 11.78 -8.55
CA VAL A 167 0.59 13.21 -8.77
C VAL A 167 1.72 13.46 -9.76
N VAL A 168 2.86 12.77 -9.61
CA VAL A 168 3.99 12.90 -10.53
C VAL A 168 3.60 12.48 -11.94
N VAL A 169 2.91 11.35 -12.12
CA VAL A 169 2.43 10.92 -13.44
C VAL A 169 1.51 11.98 -14.06
N LEU A 170 0.55 12.50 -13.30
CA LEU A 170 -0.37 13.52 -13.79
C LEU A 170 0.37 14.78 -14.23
N ILE A 171 1.35 15.24 -13.43
CA ILE A 171 2.20 16.39 -13.78
C ILE A 171 2.98 16.12 -15.06
N THR A 172 3.61 14.95 -15.19
CA THR A 172 4.36 14.56 -16.40
C THR A 172 3.47 14.55 -17.65
N LEU A 173 2.26 14.00 -17.55
CA LEU A 173 1.31 13.99 -18.67
C LEU A 173 0.83 15.39 -19.04
N MET A 174 0.56 16.26 -18.05
CA MET A 174 0.17 17.66 -18.30
C MET A 174 1.30 18.51 -18.86
N ALA A 175 2.55 18.20 -18.50
CA ALA A 175 3.73 18.88 -19.04
C ALA A 175 4.02 18.51 -20.51
N GLY A 176 3.28 17.55 -21.09
CA GLY A 176 3.35 17.20 -22.50
C GLY A 176 4.32 16.07 -22.85
N LEU A 177 4.71 15.25 -21.85
CA LEU A 177 5.85 14.31 -21.88
C LEU A 177 7.20 14.99 -22.16
#